data_AF-A0A850B5W1-F1
#
_entry.id   AF-A0A850B5W1-F1
#
_cell.length_a   1.000
_cell.length_b   1.000
_cell.length_c   1.000
_cell.angle_alpha   90.00
_cell.angle_beta   90.00
_cell.angle_gamma   90.00
#
_symmetry.space_group_name_H-M   'P 1'
#
loop_
_entity.id
_entity.type
_entity.pdbx_description
1 polymer ?
#
loop_
_entity_poly.entity_id
_entity_poly.type
_entity_poly.pdbx_seq_one_letter_code
_entity_poly.pdbx_strand_id
1 'polypeptide(L)'
;MQLLTSDPWIAAQIDEIVAPYAGRLPAADLAWLREQLVETLAADERAAALLKAARPRYVEESGEVGPTAVSAQSKATKAKAG
;
A
#
# COMPACT_ATOMS: atom_id res chain seq x y z
N MET A 1 -8.71 17.32 12.10
CA MET A 1 -7.52 17.05 11.26
C MET A 1 -6.46 16.14 11.93
N GLN A 2 -6.70 15.49 13.08
CA GLN A 2 -5.66 14.72 13.81
C GLN A 2 -5.79 13.18 13.75
N LEU A 3 -6.82 12.66 13.08
CA LEU A 3 -7.19 11.24 13.18
C LEU A 3 -6.39 10.31 12.25
N LEU A 4 -5.72 10.83 11.21
CA LEU A 4 -5.02 9.98 10.23
C LEU A 4 -3.58 9.67 10.64
N THR A 5 -2.85 10.65 11.17
CA THR A 5 -1.48 10.49 11.70
C THR A 5 -1.43 9.82 13.07
N SER A 6 -2.58 9.69 13.73
CA SER A 6 -2.72 8.86 14.94
C SER A 6 -2.58 7.36 14.63
N ASP A 7 -2.71 6.96 13.35
CA ASP A 7 -2.40 5.60 12.94
C ASP A 7 -0.88 5.43 12.78
N PRO A 8 -0.22 4.59 13.60
CA PRO A 8 1.23 4.46 13.59
C PRO A 8 1.76 3.82 12.30
N TRP A 9 0.94 3.05 11.57
CA TRP A 9 1.36 2.48 10.29
C TRP A 9 1.38 3.56 9.20
N ILE A 10 0.39 4.45 9.16
CA ILE A 10 0.37 5.60 8.25
C ILE A 10 1.56 6.52 8.53
N ALA A 11 1.85 6.82 9.80
CA ALA A 11 3.00 7.63 10.17
C ALA A 11 4.32 6.99 9.69
N ALA A 12 4.49 5.68 9.86
CA ALA A 12 5.67 4.97 9.39
C ALA A 12 5.83 5.02 7.86
N GLN A 13 4.74 4.95 7.10
CA GLN A 13 4.80 5.10 5.63
C GLN A 13 5.25 6.50 5.22
N ILE A 14 4.78 7.54 5.91
CA ILE A 14 5.23 8.92 5.66
C ILE A 14 6.73 9.05 5.95
N ASP A 15 7.22 8.47 7.05
CA ASP A 15 8.65 8.48 7.35
C ASP A 15 9.49 7.71 6.32
N GLU A 16 9.02 6.56 5.83
CA GLU A 16 9.67 5.80 4.76
C GLU A 16 9.79 6.61 3.46
N ILE A 17 8.76 7.39 3.11
CA ILE A 17 8.77 8.29 1.94
C ILE A 17 9.80 9.41 2.12
N VAL A 18 9.96 9.92 3.34
CA VAL A 18 10.84 11.06 3.63
C VAL A 18 12.30 10.62 3.88
N ALA A 19 12.52 9.39 4.31
CA ALA A 19 13.83 8.78 4.56
C ALA A 19 14.88 8.98 3.44
N PRO A 20 14.58 8.80 2.14
CA PRO A 20 15.58 9.00 1.07
C PRO A 20 16.07 10.44 0.91
N TYR A 21 15.37 11.41 1.50
CA TYR A 21 15.76 12.82 1.50
C TYR A 21 16.54 13.21 2.76
N ALA A 22 16.60 12.34 3.77
CA ALA A 22 17.39 12.55 4.97
C ALA A 22 18.88 12.69 4.59
N GLY A 23 19.50 13.81 4.99
CA GLY A 23 20.89 14.14 4.63
C GLY A 23 21.06 14.83 3.28
N ARG A 24 19.98 14.98 2.48
CA ARG A 24 19.97 15.79 1.25
C ARG A 24 19.24 17.11 1.43
N LEU A 25 18.21 17.13 2.28
CA LEU A 25 17.46 18.33 2.63
C LEU A 25 17.67 18.71 4.10
N PRO A 26 17.57 20.01 4.45
CA PRO A 26 17.54 20.47 5.82
C PRO A 26 16.41 19.81 6.63
N ALA A 27 16.64 19.65 7.94
CA ALA A 27 15.65 19.05 8.83
C ALA A 27 14.31 19.81 8.85
N ALA A 28 14.35 21.14 8.68
CA ALA A 28 13.15 21.98 8.61
C ALA A 28 12.31 21.68 7.37
N ASP A 29 12.95 21.50 6.20
CA ASP A 29 12.26 21.16 4.96
C ASP A 29 11.69 19.74 5.00
N LEU A 30 12.39 18.80 5.65
CA LEU A 30 11.88 17.44 5.87
C LEU A 30 10.68 17.44 6.83
N ALA A 31 10.71 18.27 7.87
CA ALA A 31 9.56 18.43 8.78
C ALA A 31 8.37 19.02 8.04
N TRP A 32 8.58 20.09 7.26
CA TRP A 32 7.53 20.69 6.44
C TRP A 32 6.95 19.70 5.43
N LEU A 33 7.81 18.90 4.75
CA LEU A 33 7.36 17.88 3.81
C LEU A 33 6.48 16.82 4.48
N ARG A 34 6.84 16.38 5.68
CA ARG A 34 6.00 15.47 6.48
C ARG A 34 4.64 16.10 6.75
N GLU A 35 4.61 17.35 7.19
CA GLU A 35 3.36 18.06 7.47
C GLU A 35 2.48 18.17 6.22
N GLN A 36 3.05 18.52 5.06
CA GLN A 36 2.30 18.59 3.80
C GLN A 36 1.70 17.25 3.37
N LEU A 37 2.42 16.14 3.55
CA LEU A 37 1.89 14.81 3.26
C LEU A 37 0.71 14.45 4.18
N VAL A 38 0.79 14.83 5.46
CA VAL A 38 -0.30 14.65 6.42
C VAL A 38 -1.51 15.50 6.05
N GLU A 39 -1.31 16.77 5.72
CA GLU A 39 -2.39 17.67 5.32
C GLU A 39 -3.08 17.19 4.04
N THR A 40 -2.31 16.73 3.05
CA THR A 40 -2.85 16.17 1.79
C THR A 40 -3.72 14.96 2.06
N LEU A 41 -3.24 14.02 2.89
CA LEU A 41 -4.01 12.83 3.25
C LEU A 41 -5.23 13.16 4.13
N ALA A 42 -5.18 14.23 4.92
CA ALA A 42 -6.32 14.68 5.71
C ALA A 42 -7.39 15.38 4.86
N ALA A 43 -7.00 16.02 3.76
CA ALA A 43 -7.89 16.72 2.84
C ALA A 43 -8.50 15.78 1.78
N ASP A 44 -7.80 14.73 1.37
CA ASP A 44 -8.26 13.77 0.37
C ASP A 44 -8.71 12.45 1.01
N GLU A 45 -10.03 12.31 1.19
CA GLU A 45 -10.64 11.11 1.76
C GLU A 45 -10.37 9.84 0.92
N ARG A 46 -10.23 9.97 -0.40
CA ARG A 46 -9.98 8.83 -1.28
C ARG A 46 -8.54 8.34 -1.12
N ALA A 47 -7.58 9.25 -1.04
CA ALA A 47 -6.18 8.91 -0.76
C ALA A 47 -6.05 8.23 0.60
N ALA A 48 -6.70 8.77 1.64
CA ALA A 48 -6.74 8.16 2.97
C ALA A 48 -7.36 6.74 2.96
N ALA A 49 -8.46 6.54 2.21
CA ALA A 49 -9.10 5.24 2.10
C ALA A 49 -8.21 4.21 1.37
N LEU A 50 -7.55 4.61 0.29
CA LEU A 50 -6.61 3.75 -0.44
C LEU A 50 -5.42 3.35 0.44
N LEU A 51 -4.87 4.30 1.19
CA LEU A 51 -3.75 4.05 2.07
C LEU A 51 -4.14 3.05 3.18
N LYS A 52 -5.31 3.24 3.81
CA LYS A 52 -5.86 2.29 4.80
C LYS A 52 -6.11 0.90 4.21
N ALA A 53 -6.60 0.82 2.98
CA ALA A 53 -6.83 -0.45 2.30
C ALA A 53 -5.54 -1.17 1.91
N ALA A 54 -4.46 -0.41 1.65
CA ALA A 54 -3.14 -0.95 1.32
C ALA A 54 -2.39 -1.50 2.55
N ARG A 55 -2.87 -1.22 3.78
CA ARG A 55 -2.28 -1.76 5.01
C ARG A 55 -2.25 -3.29 4.94
N PRO A 56 -1.07 -3.93 5.00
CA PRO A 56 -0.99 -5.38 5.02
C PRO A 56 -1.79 -5.91 6.21
N ARG A 57 -2.72 -6.83 5.94
CA ARG A 57 -3.31 -7.63 7.02
C ARG A 57 -2.21 -8.58 7.47
N TYR A 58 -1.62 -8.30 8.63
CA TYR A 58 -0.68 -9.22 9.24
C TYR A 58 -1.47 -10.51 9.55
N VAL A 59 -1.30 -11.51 8.69
CA VAL A 59 -1.77 -12.88 8.95
C VAL A 59 -0.61 -13.54 9.67
N GLU A 60 -0.75 -13.70 10.98
CA GLU A 60 0.11 -14.63 11.70
C GLU A 60 -0.26 -16.04 11.24
N GLU A 61 0.75 -16.76 10.75
CA GLU A 61 0.77 -18.18 10.41
C GLU A 61 0.43 -18.62 8.97
N SER A 62 1.51 -19.09 8.34
CA SER A 62 1.63 -20.33 7.57
C SER A 62 1.54 -20.26 6.05
N GLY A 63 2.70 -20.51 5.43
CA GLY A 63 2.88 -20.63 4.01
C GLY A 63 2.21 -21.88 3.47
N GLU A 64 1.11 -21.69 2.75
CA GLU A 64 0.80 -22.47 1.56
C GLU A 64 -0.02 -21.59 0.62
N VAL A 65 0.64 -21.03 -0.40
CA VAL A 65 -0.07 -20.54 -1.58
C VAL A 65 -0.56 -21.77 -2.36
N GLY A 66 -1.72 -22.30 -1.98
CA GLY A 66 -2.43 -23.24 -2.85
C GLY A 66 -2.57 -22.58 -4.22
N PRO A 67 -2.22 -23.25 -5.33
CA PRO A 67 -2.30 -22.63 -6.64
C PRO A 67 -3.74 -22.20 -6.87
N THR A 68 -3.96 -20.89 -6.99
CA THR A 68 -5.22 -20.41 -7.53
C THR A 68 -5.26 -20.99 -8.93
N ALA A 69 -6.08 -22.02 -9.09
CA ALA A 69 -6.38 -22.58 -10.39
C ALA A 69 -7.06 -21.44 -11.14
N VAL A 70 -6.28 -20.68 -11.90
CA VAL A 70 -6.76 -20.04 -13.11
C VAL A 70 -7.36 -21.18 -13.92
N SER A 71 -8.69 -21.33 -13.82
CA SER A 71 -9.47 -22.08 -14.78
C SER A 71 -9.31 -21.38 -16.13
N ALA A 72 -8.18 -21.63 -16.77
CA ALA A 72 -7.99 -21.48 -18.19
C ALA A 72 -8.92 -22.52 -18.82
N GLN A 73 -10.11 -22.06 -19.16
CA GLN A 73 -11.07 -22.78 -19.98
C GLN A 73 -10.50 -22.95 -21.38
N SER A 74 -9.57 -23.89 -21.54
CA SER A 74 -9.10 -24.37 -22.84
C SER A 74 -9.76 -25.71 -23.12
N LYS A 75 -11.02 -25.69 -23.57
CA LYS A 75 -11.60 -26.84 -24.28
C LYS A 75 -11.06 -26.87 -25.70
N ALA A 76 -9.87 -27.44 -25.85
CA ALA A 76 -9.40 -27.99 -27.12
C ALA A 76 -9.76 -29.48 -27.15
N THR A 77 -10.93 -29.82 -27.70
CA THR A 77 -11.24 -31.20 -28.08
C THR A 77 -11.23 -31.31 -29.60
N LYS A 78 -10.06 -31.75 -30.06
CA LYS A 78 -9.79 -32.56 -31.24
C LYS A 78 -10.97 -33.46 -31.62
N ALA A 79 -11.54 -33.26 -32.80
CA ALA A 79 -12.32 -34.26 -33.50
C ALA A 79 -11.53 -34.70 -34.74
N LYS A 80 -11.06 -35.95 -34.74
CA LYS A 80 -10.61 -36.70 -35.91
C LYS A 80 -11.26 -38.08 -35.84
N ALA A 81 -11.69 -38.55 -37.01
CA ALA A 81 -12.10 -39.90 -37.41
C ALA A 81 -13.60 -40.16 -37.45
N GLY A 82 -14.05 -40.55 -38.65
CA GLY A 82 -15.40 -40.90 -39.06
C GLY A 82 -15.51 -40.75 -40.57
#